data_AF-A0A285J6G5-F1
#
_entry.id   AF-A0A285J6G5-F1
#
_cell.length_a   1.000
_cell.length_b   1.000
_cell.length_c   1.000
_cell.angle_alpha   90.00
_cell.angle_beta   90.00
_cell.angle_gamma   90.00
#
_symmetry.space_group_name_H-M   'P 1'
#
loop_
_entity.id
_entity.type
_entity.pdbx_description
1 polymer ?
#
loop_
_entity_poly.entity_id
_entity_poly.type
_entity_poly.pdbx_seq_one_letter_code
_entity_poly.pdbx_strand_id
1 'polypeptide(L)'
;IFTTENTLGIDREEVMYSEPGRLIFAYAMGGPARVGMIFASETGEGGKKAVAEAFRGGGWRTAELVAAMQKADDLYFDSLSQVEAPRWSSGRVVLLGDAAHCPSPASGQGTSLALVGAHVLAESLAGGGDHAAAFAAYESRMRPYVAKNMEFGRRMIKDMVPGGRFTIAFRNYGMRTLKFHPRKEQVIEKVLAPLHEAANAIAI
;
A
#
# COMPACT_ATOMS: atom_id res chain seq x y z
N ILE A 1 4.09 10.75 -3.99
CA ILE A 1 4.99 10.98 -2.83
C ILE A 1 6.12 11.88 -3.29
N PHE A 2 6.54 12.85 -2.48
CA PHE A 2 7.63 13.77 -2.78
C PHE A 2 8.40 14.13 -1.51
N THR A 3 9.59 14.71 -1.66
CA THR A 3 10.42 15.18 -0.54
C THR A 3 10.20 16.67 -0.30
N THR A 4 10.16 17.08 0.97
CA THR A 4 10.08 18.49 1.38
C THR A 4 10.93 18.72 2.62
N GLU A 5 11.27 19.99 2.88
CA GLU A 5 11.77 20.39 4.20
C GLU A 5 10.82 19.91 5.29
N ASN A 6 11.39 19.51 6.43
CA ASN A 6 10.64 18.98 7.55
C ASN A 6 9.99 20.11 8.38
N THR A 7 9.07 20.85 7.77
CA THR A 7 8.31 21.93 8.41
C THR A 7 7.24 21.41 9.38
N LEU A 8 7.08 20.08 9.47
CA LEU A 8 6.19 19.39 10.41
C LEU A 8 6.90 19.05 11.73
N GLY A 9 8.24 19.08 11.77
CA GLY A 9 9.02 18.76 12.97
C GLY A 9 8.89 17.31 13.43
N ILE A 10 8.57 16.39 12.51
CA ILE A 10 8.37 14.96 12.81
C ILE A 10 9.70 14.20 12.70
N ASP A 11 9.93 13.17 13.52
CA ASP A 11 11.07 12.25 13.38
C ASP A 11 10.68 10.86 13.87
N ARG A 12 10.90 9.84 13.03
CA ARG A 12 10.49 8.44 13.29
C ARG A 12 9.02 8.29 13.65
N GLU A 13 8.21 9.21 13.14
CA GLU A 13 6.78 9.27 13.33
C GLU A 13 6.12 9.48 11.97
N GLU A 14 4.92 8.92 11.82
CA GLU A 14 4.04 9.19 10.69
C GLU A 14 2.82 9.96 11.18
N VAL A 15 2.51 11.06 10.51
CA VAL A 15 1.28 11.82 10.71
C VAL A 15 0.35 11.60 9.52
N MET A 16 -0.94 11.48 9.82
CA MET A 16 -1.96 11.22 8.83
C MET A 16 -3.12 12.20 8.97
N TYR A 17 -3.52 12.80 7.86
CA TYR A 17 -4.66 13.71 7.75
C TYR A 17 -5.60 13.21 6.66
N SER A 18 -6.85 12.91 7.02
CA SER A 18 -7.86 12.42 6.08
C SER A 18 -9.03 13.38 5.99
N GLU A 19 -9.51 13.59 4.77
CA GLU A 19 -10.79 14.22 4.45
C GLU A 19 -11.57 13.27 3.52
N PRO A 20 -12.89 13.46 3.35
CA PRO A 20 -13.64 12.69 2.37
C PRO A 20 -12.96 12.67 1.01
N GLY A 21 -12.63 11.49 0.49
CA GLY A 21 -12.05 11.37 -0.86
C GLY A 21 -10.55 11.68 -0.95
N ARG A 22 -9.86 12.03 0.14
CA ARG A 22 -8.42 12.34 0.10
C ARG A 22 -7.67 12.12 1.43
N LEU A 23 -6.39 11.81 1.31
CA LEU A 23 -5.49 11.50 2.41
C LEU A 23 -4.13 12.16 2.20
N ILE A 24 -3.58 12.74 3.26
CA ILE A 24 -2.18 13.14 3.34
C ILE A 24 -1.53 12.31 4.44
N PHE A 25 -0.38 11.73 4.16
CA PHE A 25 0.50 11.16 5.18
C PHE A 25 1.90 11.77 5.03
N ALA A 26 2.60 11.94 6.15
CA ALA A 26 3.96 12.44 6.15
C ALA A 26 4.78 11.73 7.22
N TYR A 27 6.03 11.40 6.90
CA TYR A 27 6.99 10.81 7.84
C TYR A 27 8.40 11.37 7.57
N ALA A 28 9.28 11.29 8.56
CA ALA A 28 10.69 11.62 8.40
C ALA A 28 11.56 10.65 9.21
N MET A 29 12.79 10.45 8.75
CA MET A 29 13.78 9.58 9.40
C MET A 29 15.11 10.32 9.55
N GLY A 30 15.19 11.24 10.53
CA GLY A 30 16.38 12.04 10.82
C GLY A 30 16.76 13.09 9.76
N GLY A 31 15.85 13.41 8.82
CA GLY A 31 16.14 14.26 7.67
C GLY A 31 14.89 14.94 7.09
N PRO A 32 14.89 15.25 5.78
CA PRO A 32 13.73 15.80 5.10
C PRO A 32 12.48 14.93 5.28
N ALA A 33 11.31 15.56 5.28
CA ALA A 33 10.05 14.84 5.36
C ALA A 33 9.65 14.29 3.98
N ARG A 34 9.09 13.08 3.97
CA ARG A 34 8.42 12.51 2.80
C ARG A 34 6.93 12.66 2.96
N VAL A 35 6.27 13.18 1.93
CA VAL A 35 4.83 13.47 1.97
C VAL A 35 4.14 12.68 0.86
N GLY A 36 3.16 11.89 1.25
CA GLY A 36 2.23 11.20 0.35
C GLY A 36 0.88 11.88 0.33
N MET A 37 0.31 12.02 -0.86
CA MET A 37 -1.01 12.60 -1.08
C MET A 37 -1.79 11.63 -1.97
N ILE A 38 -2.89 11.10 -1.45
CA ILE A 38 -3.74 10.09 -2.11
C ILE A 38 -5.13 10.67 -2.25
N PHE A 39 -5.76 10.48 -3.41
CA PHE A 39 -7.09 11.00 -3.71
C PHE A 39 -7.80 10.08 -4.72
N ALA A 40 -9.13 10.11 -4.72
CA ALA A 40 -9.90 9.41 -5.73
C ALA A 40 -9.79 10.15 -7.09
N SER A 41 -9.56 9.40 -8.17
CA SER A 41 -9.44 9.91 -9.53
C SER A 41 -10.03 8.91 -10.53
N GLU A 42 -10.59 9.40 -11.63
CA GLU A 42 -11.14 8.56 -12.72
C GLU A 42 -10.09 8.22 -13.79
N THR A 43 -9.10 9.09 -14.01
CA THR A 43 -8.15 8.95 -15.12
C THR A 43 -6.80 8.37 -14.71
N GLY A 44 -6.41 8.51 -13.43
CA GLY A 44 -5.08 8.10 -12.95
C GLY A 44 -3.92 8.93 -13.51
N GLU A 45 -4.20 10.02 -14.23
CA GLU A 45 -3.22 10.87 -14.91
C GLU A 45 -3.19 12.30 -14.36
N GLY A 46 -2.22 13.10 -14.79
CA GLY A 46 -2.18 14.56 -14.57
C GLY A 46 -1.18 15.06 -13.53
N GLY A 47 -0.47 14.17 -12.82
CA GLY A 47 0.69 14.50 -12.00
C GLY A 47 0.45 15.63 -11.00
N LYS A 48 1.36 16.61 -10.94
CA LYS A 48 1.29 17.78 -10.05
C LYS A 48 -0.04 18.54 -10.14
N LYS A 49 -0.60 18.69 -11.35
CA LYS A 49 -1.84 19.44 -11.58
C LYS A 49 -3.04 18.72 -10.96
N ALA A 50 -3.14 17.41 -11.18
CA ALA A 50 -4.22 16.59 -10.62
C ALA A 50 -4.19 16.60 -9.09
N VAL A 51 -3.00 16.48 -8.49
CA VAL A 51 -2.84 16.57 -7.02
C VAL A 51 -3.30 17.95 -6.51
N ALA A 52 -2.83 19.04 -7.13
CA ALA A 52 -3.20 20.39 -6.68
C ALA A 52 -4.71 20.66 -6.76
N GLU A 53 -5.37 20.13 -7.78
CA GLU A 53 -6.82 20.21 -7.93
C GLU A 53 -7.57 19.40 -6.87
N ALA A 54 -7.20 18.13 -6.68
CA ALA A 54 -7.85 17.24 -5.72
C ALA A 54 -7.74 17.75 -4.26
N PHE A 55 -6.66 18.47 -3.95
CA PHE A 55 -6.40 19.01 -2.62
C PHE A 55 -6.77 20.50 -2.46
N ARG A 56 -7.42 21.10 -3.45
CA ARG A 56 -7.91 22.48 -3.37
C ARG A 56 -8.89 22.63 -2.19
N GLY A 57 -8.70 23.70 -1.41
CA GLY A 57 -9.53 24.00 -0.25
C GLY A 57 -9.46 22.97 0.89
N GLY A 58 -8.45 22.09 0.91
CA GLY A 58 -8.22 21.17 2.02
C GLY A 58 -7.77 21.87 3.29
N GLY A 59 -8.14 21.30 4.43
CA GLY A 59 -7.75 21.81 5.75
C GLY A 59 -6.30 21.48 6.13
N TRP A 60 -5.98 21.68 7.41
CA TRP A 60 -4.64 21.43 7.97
C TRP A 60 -3.54 22.19 7.19
N ARG A 61 -2.43 21.53 6.86
CA ARG A 61 -1.26 22.08 6.14
C ARG A 61 -1.37 21.85 4.62
N THR A 62 -2.55 21.53 4.10
CA THR A 62 -2.72 21.10 2.70
C THR A 62 -2.16 22.10 1.70
N ALA A 63 -2.49 23.39 1.82
CA ALA A 63 -2.03 24.42 0.88
C ALA A 63 -0.49 24.54 0.85
N GLU A 64 0.15 24.46 2.02
CA GLU A 64 1.61 24.48 2.13
C GLU A 64 2.24 23.24 1.49
N LEU A 65 1.70 22.05 1.79
CA LEU A 65 2.22 20.80 1.24
C LEU A 65 2.03 20.70 -0.27
N VAL A 66 0.92 21.22 -0.81
CA VAL A 66 0.72 21.37 -2.26
C VAL A 66 1.76 22.33 -2.85
N ALA A 67 2.05 23.46 -2.19
CA ALA A 67 3.07 24.39 -2.67
C ALA A 67 4.48 23.77 -2.64
N ALA A 68 4.81 22.99 -1.62
CA ALA A 68 6.05 22.22 -1.55
C ALA A 68 6.13 21.17 -2.67
N MET A 69 5.06 20.43 -2.90
CA MET A 69 4.96 19.45 -3.99
C MET A 69 5.19 20.05 -5.38
N GLN A 70 4.72 21.28 -5.62
CA GLN A 70 4.96 21.96 -6.90
C GLN A 70 6.45 22.23 -7.13
N LYS A 71 7.21 22.50 -6.07
CA LYS A 71 8.66 22.77 -6.11
C LYS A 71 9.52 21.51 -6.08
N ALA A 72 8.98 20.38 -5.66
CA ALA A 72 9.74 19.13 -5.54
C ALA A 72 10.07 18.55 -6.93
N ASP A 73 11.34 18.18 -7.14
CA ASP A 73 11.81 17.55 -8.38
C ASP A 73 11.63 16.03 -8.38
N ASP A 74 11.31 15.43 -7.23
CA ASP A 74 11.25 13.99 -7.01
C ASP A 74 9.82 13.46 -6.82
N LEU A 75 8.81 14.15 -7.36
CA LEU A 75 7.43 13.70 -7.27
C LEU A 75 7.26 12.36 -8.01
N TYR A 76 7.00 11.31 -7.23
CA TYR A 76 6.42 10.06 -7.73
C TYR A 76 4.89 10.15 -7.71
N PHE A 77 4.26 9.94 -8.86
CA PHE A 77 2.81 9.95 -9.05
C PHE A 77 2.39 8.72 -9.85
N ASP A 78 1.46 7.96 -9.29
CA ASP A 78 0.91 6.76 -9.91
C ASP A 78 -0.45 6.42 -9.25
N SER A 79 -1.18 5.53 -9.91
CA SER A 79 -2.42 4.93 -9.43
C SER A 79 -2.15 3.80 -8.43
N LEU A 80 -3.05 3.62 -7.45
CA LEU A 80 -3.03 2.47 -6.55
C LEU A 80 -3.68 1.25 -7.21
N SER A 81 -2.96 0.64 -8.14
CA SER A 81 -3.46 -0.44 -9.00
C SER A 81 -3.08 -1.84 -8.50
N GLN A 82 -3.84 -2.86 -8.92
CA GLN A 82 -3.50 -4.27 -8.75
C GLN A 82 -3.17 -4.91 -10.09
N VAL A 83 -2.25 -5.87 -10.09
CA VAL A 83 -1.92 -6.69 -11.27
C VAL A 83 -2.34 -8.12 -10.97
N GLU A 84 -3.25 -8.67 -11.78
CA GLU A 84 -3.71 -10.05 -11.67
C GLU A 84 -3.54 -10.76 -13.01
N ALA A 85 -2.37 -11.35 -13.24
CA ALA A 85 -2.13 -12.10 -14.47
C ALA A 85 -2.91 -13.43 -14.47
N PRO A 86 -3.64 -13.77 -15.55
CA PRO A 86 -4.42 -15.02 -15.62
C PRO A 86 -3.55 -16.27 -15.70
N ARG A 87 -2.30 -16.13 -16.16
CA ARG A 87 -1.27 -17.16 -16.18
C ARG A 87 0.08 -16.51 -15.91
N TRP A 88 0.97 -17.15 -15.17
CA TRP A 88 2.25 -16.56 -14.80
C TRP A 88 3.43 -17.06 -15.62
N SER A 89 3.20 -17.90 -16.62
CA SER A 89 4.26 -18.37 -17.51
C SER A 89 3.79 -18.61 -18.93
N SER A 90 4.72 -18.50 -19.88
CA SER A 90 4.55 -18.87 -21.27
C SER A 90 5.88 -19.34 -21.84
N GLY A 91 5.93 -20.59 -22.30
CA GLY A 91 7.17 -21.22 -22.73
C GLY A 91 8.22 -21.22 -21.62
N ARG A 92 9.35 -20.55 -21.88
CA ARG A 92 10.48 -20.42 -20.93
C ARG A 92 10.49 -19.11 -20.14
N VAL A 93 9.42 -18.33 -20.22
CA VAL A 93 9.27 -17.05 -19.52
C VAL A 93 8.30 -17.23 -18.36
N VAL A 94 8.66 -16.72 -17.18
CA VAL A 94 7.85 -16.72 -15.96
C VAL A 94 7.80 -15.32 -15.36
N LEU A 95 6.63 -14.93 -14.85
CA LEU A 95 6.37 -13.67 -14.16
C LEU A 95 6.51 -13.87 -12.65
N LEU A 96 7.09 -12.86 -11.98
CA LEU A 96 7.35 -12.86 -10.54
C LEU A 96 7.14 -11.44 -9.97
N GLY A 97 6.70 -11.37 -8.70
CA GLY A 97 6.47 -10.10 -8.00
C GLY A 97 5.36 -9.29 -8.65
N ASP A 98 5.50 -7.96 -8.65
CA ASP A 98 4.47 -7.04 -9.15
C ASP A 98 4.11 -7.28 -10.64
N ALA A 99 5.02 -7.87 -11.42
CA ALA A 99 4.74 -8.25 -12.81
C ALA A 99 3.69 -9.37 -12.94
N ALA A 100 3.55 -10.22 -11.92
CA ALA A 100 2.57 -11.31 -11.88
C ALA A 100 1.36 -10.98 -10.99
N HIS A 101 1.62 -10.37 -9.83
CA HIS A 101 0.69 -10.31 -8.72
C HIS A 101 0.90 -9.09 -7.80
N CYS A 102 0.80 -7.87 -8.33
CA CYS A 102 0.89 -6.66 -7.51
C CYS A 102 -0.38 -6.46 -6.65
N PRO A 103 -0.28 -6.46 -5.30
CA PRO A 103 -1.45 -6.33 -4.41
C PRO A 103 -1.92 -4.89 -4.20
N SER A 104 -1.35 -3.93 -4.94
CA SER A 104 -1.34 -2.49 -4.68
C SER A 104 -0.40 -2.06 -3.56
N PRO A 105 0.29 -0.90 -3.70
CA PRO A 105 1.10 -0.31 -2.63
C PRO A 105 0.34 -0.16 -1.30
N ALA A 106 -0.99 0.03 -1.35
CA ALA A 106 -1.84 0.16 -0.17
C ALA A 106 -1.83 -1.08 0.75
N SER A 107 -1.49 -2.27 0.22
CA SER A 107 -1.39 -3.48 1.04
C SER A 107 -0.12 -3.54 1.90
N GLY A 108 0.98 -2.90 1.46
CA GLY A 108 2.31 -3.08 2.03
C GLY A 108 2.92 -4.48 1.85
N GLN A 109 2.31 -5.38 1.05
CA GLN A 109 2.71 -6.79 0.94
C GLN A 109 3.51 -7.14 -0.32
N GLY A 110 3.73 -6.19 -1.24
CA GLY A 110 4.41 -6.46 -2.53
C GLY A 110 5.81 -7.06 -2.36
N THR A 111 6.61 -6.54 -1.43
CA THR A 111 7.95 -7.08 -1.16
C THR A 111 7.91 -8.50 -0.59
N SER A 112 7.01 -8.78 0.36
CA SER A 112 6.83 -10.13 0.91
C SER A 112 6.45 -11.12 -0.19
N LEU A 113 5.47 -10.77 -1.04
CA LEU A 113 5.05 -11.58 -2.18
C LEU A 113 6.18 -11.85 -3.18
N ALA A 114 7.00 -10.84 -3.45
CA ALA A 114 8.15 -10.98 -4.34
C ALA A 114 9.20 -11.94 -3.75
N LEU A 115 9.55 -11.80 -2.48
CA LEU A 115 10.55 -12.64 -1.81
C LEU A 115 10.08 -14.09 -1.67
N VAL A 116 8.86 -14.31 -1.18
CA VAL A 116 8.27 -15.64 -1.08
C VAL A 116 8.12 -16.27 -2.46
N GLY A 117 7.62 -15.51 -3.44
CA GLY A 117 7.49 -15.99 -4.81
C GLY A 117 8.83 -16.40 -5.42
N ALA A 118 9.89 -15.63 -5.19
CA ALA A 118 11.24 -15.94 -5.67
C ALA A 118 11.75 -17.25 -5.07
N HIS A 119 11.53 -17.44 -3.77
CA HIS A 119 11.90 -18.66 -3.06
C HIS A 119 11.15 -19.89 -3.60
N VAL A 120 9.82 -19.83 -3.69
CA VAL A 120 8.99 -20.93 -4.20
C VAL A 120 9.32 -21.26 -5.66
N LEU A 121 9.60 -20.26 -6.49
CA LEU A 121 10.04 -20.47 -7.87
C LEU A 121 11.40 -21.17 -7.93
N ALA A 122 12.37 -20.72 -7.13
CA ALA A 122 13.70 -21.33 -7.06
C ALA A 122 13.62 -22.80 -6.61
N GLU A 123 12.84 -23.11 -5.57
CA GLU A 123 12.61 -24.49 -5.14
C GLU A 123 11.99 -25.36 -6.24
N SER A 124 10.99 -24.82 -6.94
CA SER A 124 10.29 -25.54 -8.01
C SER A 124 11.24 -25.85 -9.18
N LEU A 125 12.24 -25.01 -9.42
CA LEU A 125 13.27 -25.18 -10.45
C LEU A 125 14.45 -26.06 -10.01
N ALA A 126 14.71 -26.19 -8.71
CA ALA A 126 15.90 -26.86 -8.17
C ALA A 126 16.03 -28.33 -8.58
N GLY A 127 14.93 -29.00 -8.95
CA GLY A 127 14.92 -30.37 -9.45
C GLY A 127 15.57 -30.57 -10.83
N GLY A 128 15.96 -29.49 -11.53
CA GLY A 128 16.73 -29.55 -12.78
C GLY A 128 15.99 -30.17 -13.98
N GLY A 129 14.66 -30.28 -13.91
CA GLY A 129 13.82 -31.00 -14.87
C GLY A 129 12.99 -30.11 -15.80
N ASP A 130 11.75 -30.53 -16.04
CA ASP A 130 10.78 -29.85 -16.91
C ASP A 130 10.36 -28.48 -16.34
N HIS A 131 10.76 -27.41 -17.03
CA HIS A 131 10.42 -26.05 -16.64
C HIS A 131 8.91 -25.78 -16.66
N ALA A 132 8.14 -26.47 -17.51
CA ALA A 132 6.69 -26.30 -17.55
C ALA A 132 6.05 -26.83 -16.26
N ALA A 133 6.46 -28.02 -15.81
CA ALA A 133 6.03 -28.58 -14.53
C ALA A 133 6.45 -27.69 -13.34
N ALA A 134 7.70 -27.17 -13.35
CA ALA A 134 8.19 -26.27 -12.32
C ALA A 134 7.39 -24.97 -12.23
N PHE A 135 7.10 -24.32 -13.37
CA PHE A 135 6.31 -23.09 -13.39
C PHE A 135 4.86 -23.32 -12.95
N ALA A 136 4.26 -24.46 -13.33
CA ALA A 136 2.93 -24.83 -12.87
C ALA A 136 2.90 -25.06 -11.34
N ALA A 137 3.93 -25.70 -10.78
CA ALA A 137 4.05 -25.90 -9.34
C ALA A 137 4.21 -24.59 -8.58
N TYR A 138 5.06 -23.67 -9.08
CA TYR A 138 5.20 -22.32 -8.54
C TYR A 138 3.86 -21.58 -8.51
N GLU A 139 3.16 -21.52 -9.65
CA GLU A 139 1.88 -20.84 -9.75
C GLU A 139 0.83 -21.46 -8.80
N SER A 140 0.74 -22.79 -8.76
CA SER A 140 -0.20 -23.50 -7.89
C SER A 140 0.04 -23.23 -6.40
N ARG A 141 1.30 -23.24 -5.94
CA ARG A 141 1.66 -22.99 -4.53
C ARG A 141 1.37 -21.53 -4.11
N MET A 142 1.60 -20.58 -5.00
CA MET A 142 1.51 -19.15 -4.70
C MET A 142 0.12 -18.56 -4.89
N ARG A 143 -0.74 -19.13 -5.74
CA ARG A 143 -2.09 -18.59 -6.04
C ARG A 143 -2.95 -18.32 -4.79
N PRO A 144 -3.06 -19.23 -3.80
CA PRO A 144 -3.86 -18.96 -2.59
C PRO A 144 -3.31 -17.79 -1.75
N TYR A 145 -1.98 -17.71 -1.66
CA TYR A 145 -1.29 -16.65 -0.93
C TYR A 145 -1.49 -15.29 -1.58
N VAL A 146 -1.29 -15.24 -2.90
CA VAL A 146 -1.54 -14.04 -3.72
C VAL A 146 -2.99 -13.60 -3.59
N ALA A 147 -3.96 -14.51 -3.72
CA ALA A 147 -5.38 -14.18 -3.68
C ALA A 147 -5.80 -13.48 -2.38
N LYS A 148 -5.32 -13.97 -1.22
CA LYS A 148 -5.57 -13.33 0.08
C LYS A 148 -4.96 -11.94 0.17
N ASN A 149 -3.74 -11.75 -0.35
CA ASN A 149 -3.10 -10.43 -0.39
C ASN A 149 -3.79 -9.46 -1.37
N MET A 150 -4.32 -9.94 -2.50
CA MET A 150 -5.15 -9.13 -3.40
C MET A 150 -6.42 -8.65 -2.72
N GLU A 151 -7.13 -9.54 -2.03
CA GLU A 151 -8.35 -9.19 -1.30
C GLU A 151 -8.06 -8.16 -0.19
N PHE A 152 -7.01 -8.39 0.59
CA PHE A 152 -6.57 -7.46 1.62
C PHE A 152 -6.22 -6.08 1.02
N GLY A 153 -5.47 -6.05 -0.08
CA GLY A 153 -5.14 -4.82 -0.80
C GLY A 153 -6.38 -4.03 -1.24
N ARG A 154 -7.39 -4.69 -1.82
CA ARG A 154 -8.66 -4.04 -2.23
C ARG A 154 -9.37 -3.37 -1.05
N ARG A 155 -9.38 -4.04 0.11
CA ARG A 155 -9.95 -3.48 1.34
C ARG A 155 -9.16 -2.25 1.81
N MET A 156 -7.83 -2.35 1.83
CA MET A 156 -6.96 -1.26 2.27
C MET A 156 -7.10 -0.01 1.39
N ILE A 157 -7.18 -0.15 0.06
CA ILE A 157 -7.41 0.99 -0.85
C ILE A 157 -8.69 1.74 -0.47
N LYS A 158 -9.77 1.02 -0.17
CA LYS A 158 -11.06 1.61 0.23
C LYS A 158 -10.97 2.35 1.56
N ASP A 159 -10.19 1.81 2.50
CA ASP A 159 -10.02 2.40 3.83
C ASP A 159 -9.05 3.60 3.84
N MET A 160 -8.12 3.70 2.88
CA MET A 160 -7.21 4.86 2.75
C MET A 160 -7.94 6.14 2.35
N VAL A 161 -8.99 6.02 1.54
CA VAL A 161 -9.73 7.18 0.99
C VAL A 161 -11.21 7.09 1.41
N PRO A 162 -11.52 7.24 2.71
CA PRO A 162 -12.89 7.10 3.19
C PRO A 162 -13.78 8.22 2.67
N GLY A 163 -15.01 7.90 2.26
CA GLY A 163 -15.95 8.89 1.71
C GLY A 163 -16.72 9.73 2.74
N GLY A 164 -16.70 9.35 4.03
CA GLY A 164 -17.58 9.92 5.05
C GLY A 164 -16.84 10.69 6.16
N ARG A 165 -17.22 11.97 6.38
CA ARG A 165 -16.70 12.77 7.51
C ARG A 165 -16.95 12.09 8.86
N PHE A 166 -18.12 11.47 9.03
CA PHE A 166 -18.47 10.76 10.26
C PHE A 166 -17.58 9.54 10.50
N THR A 167 -17.29 8.75 9.45
CA THR A 167 -16.39 7.60 9.51
C THR A 167 -14.98 8.03 9.92
N ILE A 168 -14.48 9.13 9.35
CA ILE A 168 -13.17 9.70 9.72
C ILE A 168 -13.17 10.16 11.18
N ALA A 169 -14.22 10.88 11.61
CA ALA A 169 -14.34 11.36 12.98
C ALA A 169 -14.38 10.19 13.98
N PHE A 170 -15.15 9.15 13.69
CA PHE A 170 -15.25 7.95 14.51
C PHE A 170 -13.91 7.21 14.59
N ARG A 171 -13.23 6.99 13.46
CA ARG A 171 -11.89 6.39 13.41
C ARG A 171 -10.89 7.19 14.25
N ASN A 172 -10.85 8.51 14.08
CA ASN A 172 -9.93 9.39 14.80
C ASN A 172 -10.24 9.41 16.30
N TYR A 173 -11.51 9.38 16.68
CA TYR A 173 -11.94 9.27 18.08
C TYR A 173 -11.51 7.92 18.68
N GLY A 174 -11.74 6.82 17.97
CA GLY A 174 -11.30 5.48 18.36
C GLY A 174 -9.78 5.42 18.58
N MET A 175 -8.99 5.92 17.63
CA MET A 175 -7.53 5.99 17.75
C MET A 175 -7.06 6.79 18.96
N ARG A 176 -7.69 7.95 19.23
CA ARG A 176 -7.34 8.79 20.40
C ARG A 176 -7.69 8.16 21.74
N THR A 177 -8.77 7.37 21.78
CA THR A 177 -9.28 6.73 22.99
C THR A 177 -8.73 5.34 23.23
N LEU A 178 -8.14 4.69 22.20
CA LEU A 178 -7.57 3.35 22.28
C LEU A 178 -6.56 3.19 23.41
N LYS A 179 -5.73 4.22 23.67
CA LYS A 179 -4.75 4.21 24.77
C LYS A 179 -5.37 4.07 26.17
N PHE A 180 -6.65 4.42 26.30
CA PHE A 180 -7.40 4.35 27.55
C PHE A 180 -8.34 3.11 27.60
N HIS A 181 -8.39 2.30 26.54
CA HIS A 181 -9.27 1.16 26.48
C HIS A 181 -8.71 0.00 27.34
N PRO A 182 -9.48 -0.59 28.28
CA PRO A 182 -8.98 -1.62 29.21
C PRO A 182 -8.59 -2.94 28.55
N ARG A 183 -8.96 -3.13 27.28
CA ARG A 183 -8.61 -4.29 26.43
C ARG A 183 -7.91 -3.86 25.13
N LYS A 184 -7.10 -2.80 25.19
CA LYS A 184 -6.48 -2.21 23.99
C LYS A 184 -5.67 -3.24 23.19
N GLU A 185 -4.98 -4.18 23.86
CA GLU A 185 -4.18 -5.23 23.21
C GLU A 185 -5.06 -6.14 22.35
N GLN A 186 -6.20 -6.60 22.88
CA GLN A 186 -7.14 -7.45 22.14
C GLN A 186 -7.78 -6.71 20.96
N VAL A 187 -8.01 -5.40 21.11
CA VAL A 187 -8.54 -4.57 20.03
C VAL A 187 -7.48 -4.40 18.94
N ILE A 188 -6.23 -4.11 19.30
CA ILE A 188 -5.10 -4.00 18.37
C ILE A 188 -4.90 -5.33 17.63
N GLU A 189 -4.92 -6.46 18.34
CA GLU A 189 -4.77 -7.79 17.77
C GLU A 189 -5.86 -8.07 16.73
N LYS A 190 -7.13 -7.79 17.03
CA LYS A 190 -8.23 -7.94 16.06
C LYS A 190 -8.11 -7.05 14.84
N VAL A 191 -7.60 -5.82 15.02
CA VAL A 191 -7.38 -4.88 13.92
C VAL A 191 -6.22 -5.35 13.02
N LEU A 192 -5.16 -5.91 13.60
CA LEU A 192 -3.99 -6.42 12.87
C LEU A 192 -4.16 -7.83 12.32
N ALA A 193 -5.15 -8.61 12.80
CA ALA A 193 -5.35 -9.99 12.38
C ALA A 193 -5.44 -10.19 10.86
N PRO A 194 -6.19 -9.38 10.08
CA PRO A 194 -6.24 -9.55 8.63
C PRO A 194 -4.88 -9.34 7.94
N LEU A 195 -4.05 -8.43 8.46
CA LEU A 195 -2.69 -8.22 7.96
C LEU A 195 -1.81 -9.45 8.23
N HIS A 196 -1.87 -10.00 9.45
CA HIS A 196 -1.12 -11.21 9.82
C HIS A 196 -1.59 -12.44 9.02
N GLU A 197 -2.89 -12.59 8.80
CA GLU A 197 -3.46 -13.67 8.00
C GLU A 197 -3.01 -13.58 6.54
N ALA A 198 -2.99 -12.38 5.95
CA ALA A 198 -2.51 -12.16 4.59
C ALA A 198 -0.99 -12.41 4.48
N ALA A 199 -0.20 -11.95 5.45
CA ALA A 199 1.25 -12.10 5.46
C ALA A 199 1.69 -13.57 5.62
N ASN A 200 0.95 -14.37 6.39
CA ASN A 200 1.28 -15.77 6.71
C ASN A 200 0.44 -16.80 5.95
N ALA A 201 -0.22 -16.40 4.86
CA ALA A 201 -1.14 -17.25 4.12
C ALA A 201 -0.49 -18.37 3.27
N ILE A 202 0.82 -18.57 3.41
CA ILE A 202 1.58 -19.63 2.74
C ILE A 202 2.44 -20.39 3.75
N ALA A 203 2.43 -21.71 3.65
CA ALA A 203 3.40 -22.56 4.31
C ALA A 203 4.58 -22.75 3.34
N ILE A 204 5.77 -22.35 3.79
CA ILE A 204 7.03 -22.54 3.07
C ILE A 204 7.72 -23.77 3.65
#